data_AF-A0A0R3QAQ1-F1
#
_entry.id   AF-A0A0R3QAQ1-F1
#
_cell.length_a   1.000
_cell.length_b   1.000
_cell.length_c   1.000
_cell.angle_alpha   90.00
_cell.angle_beta   90.00
_cell.angle_gamma   90.00
#
_symmetry.space_group_name_H-M   'P 1'
#
loop_
_entity.id
_entity.type
_entity.pdbx_description
1 polymer ?
#
loop_
_entity_poly.entity_id
_entity_poly.type
_entity_poly.pdbx_seq_one_letter_code
_entity_poly.pdbx_strand_id
1 'polypeptide(L)'
;MTLFTVKPIEHAAKFDGKAFIVFSIDDFPHLTSEHEESLSLRFKTSASSGLIFWQGQPFGTPLKGDDYLSIGLSDGHLVFSYELGGGASHLISAEVVNDDKEHQLQIWRKGREGKLIIDDGAPIIGSSFGIVAMLNVDGDVYIG
;
A
#
# COMPACT_ATOMS: atom_id res chain seq x y z
N MET A 1 -41.80 10.51 5.11
CA MET A 1 -40.75 11.04 4.23
C MET A 1 -39.48 11.05 5.06
N THR A 2 -38.68 9.99 4.97
CA THR A 2 -37.49 9.81 5.81
C THR A 2 -36.32 10.50 5.12
N LEU A 3 -35.78 11.55 5.74
CA LEU A 3 -34.57 12.22 5.30
C LEU A 3 -33.38 11.29 5.53
N PHE A 4 -32.74 10.84 4.45
CA PHE A 4 -31.43 10.22 4.53
C PHE A 4 -30.41 11.33 4.77
N THR A 5 -29.96 11.49 6.01
CA THR A 5 -28.75 12.25 6.29
C THR A 5 -27.57 11.45 5.75
N VAL A 6 -27.07 11.82 4.58
CA VAL A 6 -25.76 11.34 4.11
C VAL A 6 -24.75 11.84 5.14
N LYS A 7 -24.22 10.95 5.98
CA LYS A 7 -23.08 11.28 6.82
C LYS A 7 -21.95 11.71 5.87
N PRO A 8 -21.28 12.86 6.08
CA PRO A 8 -20.08 13.18 5.34
C PRO A 8 -19.06 12.05 5.59
N ILE A 9 -18.29 11.70 4.56
CA ILE A 9 -17.18 10.76 4.71
C ILE A 9 -16.18 11.47 5.64
N GLU A 10 -16.08 11.04 6.90
CA GLU A 10 -15.29 11.76 7.91
C GLU A 10 -13.76 11.65 7.67
N HIS A 11 -13.32 10.70 6.84
CA HIS A 11 -11.89 10.39 6.61
C HIS A 11 -11.60 10.06 5.13
N ALA A 12 -11.86 11.00 4.21
CA ALA A 12 -11.51 10.84 2.80
C ALA A 12 -10.72 12.03 2.26
N ALA A 13 -9.77 11.74 1.37
CA ALA A 13 -9.02 12.71 0.61
C ALA A 13 -9.17 12.43 -0.89
N LYS A 14 -9.03 13.47 -1.71
CA LYS A 14 -8.97 13.37 -3.16
C LYS A 14 -7.60 13.85 -3.61
N PHE A 15 -6.94 13.00 -4.39
CA PHE A 15 -5.62 13.28 -4.96
C PHE A 15 -5.76 13.60 -6.44
N ASP A 16 -4.95 14.54 -6.92
CA ASP A 16 -4.90 14.99 -8.31
C ASP A 16 -3.65 14.48 -9.05
N GLY A 17 -2.91 13.57 -8.43
CA GLY A 17 -1.63 13.05 -8.90
C GLY A 17 -0.41 13.90 -8.52
N LYS A 18 -0.61 14.98 -7.76
CA LYS A 18 0.47 15.84 -7.23
C LYS A 18 0.38 16.03 -5.71
N ALA A 19 -0.83 16.00 -5.17
CA ALA A 19 -1.06 16.05 -3.73
C ALA A 19 -0.82 14.70 -3.07
N PHE A 20 -0.35 14.72 -1.82
CA PHE A 20 -0.24 13.56 -0.94
C PHE A 20 -0.42 14.01 0.52
N ILE A 21 -0.70 13.04 1.39
CA ILE A 21 -0.72 13.18 2.85
C ILE A 21 0.50 12.44 3.41
N VAL A 22 1.11 13.01 4.45
CA VAL A 22 2.24 12.41 5.16
C VAL A 22 1.79 12.03 6.57
N PHE A 23 2.10 10.81 6.98
CA PHE A 23 1.95 10.30 8.35
C PHE A 23 3.32 10.02 8.95
N SER A 24 3.43 10.11 10.26
CA SER A 24 4.70 9.85 10.94
C SER A 24 5.10 8.39 10.72
N ILE A 25 6.40 8.11 10.64
CA ILE A 25 6.91 6.74 10.73
C ILE A 25 6.35 5.96 11.95
N ASP A 26 6.05 6.66 13.05
CA ASP A 26 5.49 6.06 14.25
C ASP A 26 4.05 5.53 14.07
N ASP A 27 3.33 6.00 13.04
CA ASP A 27 1.96 5.54 12.73
C ASP A 27 1.96 4.18 12.03
N PHE A 28 3.10 3.74 11.48
CA PHE A 28 3.27 2.42 10.84
C PHE A 28 4.65 1.82 11.16
N PRO A 29 4.86 1.36 12.42
CA PRO A 29 6.18 0.94 12.88
C PRO A 29 6.55 -0.49 12.44
N HIS A 30 7.81 -0.67 12.04
CA HIS A 30 8.39 -1.97 11.64
C HIS A 30 9.20 -2.61 12.78
N LEU A 31 8.52 -3.06 13.83
CA LEU A 31 9.17 -3.44 15.09
C LEU A 31 10.03 -4.72 14.98
N THR A 32 9.49 -5.78 14.39
CA THR A 32 10.18 -7.07 14.24
C THR A 32 9.65 -7.84 13.02
N SER A 33 10.41 -8.80 12.51
CA SER A 33 9.96 -9.69 11.44
C SER A 33 8.85 -10.67 11.86
N GLU A 34 8.63 -10.84 13.17
CA GLU A 34 7.59 -11.72 13.71
C GLU A 34 6.24 -11.04 13.89
N HIS A 35 6.23 -9.70 13.90
CA HIS A 35 5.02 -8.91 14.02
C HIS A 35 4.30 -8.83 12.68
N GLU A 36 2.98 -8.94 12.71
CA GLU A 36 2.15 -8.73 11.54
C GLU A 36 1.87 -7.24 11.37
N GLU A 37 2.17 -6.73 10.19
CA GLU A 37 1.85 -5.38 9.76
C GLU A 37 0.64 -5.46 8.82
N SER A 38 -0.33 -4.57 9.01
CA SER A 38 -1.52 -4.56 8.17
C SER A 38 -1.97 -3.14 7.86
N LEU A 39 -2.46 -2.95 6.63
CA LEU A 39 -3.05 -1.70 6.17
C LEU A 39 -4.36 -2.03 5.47
N SER A 40 -5.39 -1.24 5.76
CA SER A 40 -6.67 -1.32 5.05
C SER A 40 -7.15 0.07 4.68
N LEU A 41 -7.62 0.20 3.44
CA LEU A 41 -8.18 1.44 2.91
C LEU A 41 -9.28 1.13 1.91
N ARG A 42 -10.07 2.16 1.59
CA ARG A 42 -10.98 2.13 0.44
C ARG A 42 -10.51 3.17 -0.56
N PHE A 43 -10.53 2.83 -1.84
CA PHE A 43 -10.12 3.73 -2.90
C PHE A 43 -11.06 3.64 -4.10
N LYS A 44 -11.05 4.69 -4.92
CA LYS A 44 -11.81 4.81 -6.16
C LYS A 44 -10.97 5.59 -7.16
N THR A 45 -10.77 5.05 -8.36
CA THR A 45 -9.88 5.65 -9.35
C THR A 45 -10.24 5.23 -10.76
N SER A 46 -9.87 6.07 -11.74
CA SER A 46 -9.84 5.73 -13.17
C SER A 46 -8.41 5.74 -13.72
N ALA A 47 -7.41 6.08 -12.90
CA ALA A 47 -6.00 6.11 -13.30
C ALA A 47 -5.48 4.69 -13.54
N SER A 48 -4.74 4.49 -14.64
CA SER A 48 -4.10 3.19 -14.93
C SER A 48 -2.78 2.99 -14.18
N SER A 49 -2.17 4.08 -13.71
CA SER A 49 -0.91 4.04 -12.96
C SER A 49 -0.90 5.15 -11.91
N GLY A 50 -0.19 4.91 -10.81
CA GLY A 50 -0.09 5.84 -9.70
C GLY A 50 0.36 5.16 -8.43
N LEU A 51 0.85 5.95 -7.48
CA LEU A 51 1.14 5.49 -6.12
C LEU A 51 -0.11 5.68 -5.27
N ILE A 52 -0.31 4.81 -4.29
CA ILE A 52 -1.37 4.94 -3.28
C ILE A 52 -0.72 5.03 -1.90
N PHE A 53 0.29 4.21 -1.65
CA PHE A 53 1.06 4.16 -0.41
C PHE A 53 2.53 4.04 -0.72
N TRP A 54 3.38 4.75 0.03
CA TRP A 54 4.82 4.56 0.02
C TRP A 54 5.43 4.78 1.40
N GLN A 55 6.37 3.92 1.76
CA GLN A 55 7.30 4.15 2.85
C GLN A 55 8.66 3.58 2.48
N GLY A 56 9.71 4.34 2.77
CA GLY A 56 11.08 4.00 2.41
C GLY A 56 12.05 4.86 3.20
N GLN A 57 13.21 5.14 2.63
CA GLN A 57 14.17 6.07 3.23
C GLN A 57 13.64 7.51 3.28
N PRO A 58 14.18 8.37 4.18
CA PRO A 58 13.79 9.77 4.28
C PRO A 58 13.84 10.52 2.95
N PHE A 59 12.93 11.48 2.76
CA PHE A 59 12.86 12.27 1.54
C PHE A 59 14.21 12.93 1.21
N GLY A 60 14.61 12.85 -0.06
CA GLY A 60 15.91 13.36 -0.54
C GLY A 60 17.07 12.36 -0.40
N THR A 61 16.85 11.20 0.23
CA THR A 61 17.82 10.10 0.20
C THR A 61 17.83 9.46 -1.19
N PRO A 62 19.00 9.31 -1.84
CA PRO A 62 19.07 8.62 -3.13
C PRO A 62 18.66 7.15 -2.98
N LEU A 63 17.66 6.71 -3.74
CA LEU A 63 17.22 5.31 -3.79
C LEU A 63 18.34 4.43 -4.36
N LYS A 64 18.95 3.59 -3.54
CA LYS A 64 20.05 2.69 -3.94
C LYS A 64 19.74 1.22 -3.64
N GLY A 65 18.55 0.79 -4.03
CA GLY A 65 18.05 -0.55 -3.66
C GLY A 65 17.73 -0.65 -2.17
N ASP A 66 17.39 0.48 -1.56
CA ASP A 66 16.99 0.54 -0.17
C ASP A 66 15.63 -0.12 0.03
N ASP A 67 15.43 -0.62 1.25
CA ASP A 67 14.19 -1.20 1.69
C ASP A 67 13.01 -0.23 1.48
N TYR A 68 11.88 -0.77 1.04
CA TYR A 68 10.64 -0.01 0.90
C TYR A 68 9.41 -0.91 0.99
N LEU A 69 8.26 -0.28 1.25
CA LEU A 69 6.94 -0.85 1.09
C LEU A 69 6.06 0.11 0.29
N SER A 70 5.34 -0.41 -0.70
CA SER A 70 4.52 0.40 -1.59
C SER A 70 3.25 -0.33 -2.01
N ILE A 71 2.23 0.48 -2.28
CA ILE A 71 1.00 0.05 -2.95
C ILE A 71 0.75 1.06 -4.07
N GLY A 72 0.48 0.56 -5.27
CA GLY A 72 0.17 1.42 -6.40
C GLY A 72 -0.61 0.69 -7.47
N LEU A 73 -0.69 1.33 -8.63
CA LEU A 73 -1.35 0.82 -9.83
C LEU A 73 -0.34 0.69 -10.96
N SER A 74 -0.45 -0.40 -11.71
CA SER A 74 0.22 -0.59 -13.00
C SER A 74 -0.76 -1.22 -13.98
N ASP A 75 -0.98 -0.54 -15.10
CA ASP A 75 -1.96 -0.94 -16.13
C ASP A 75 -3.35 -1.28 -15.54
N GLY A 76 -3.78 -0.51 -14.54
CA GLY A 76 -5.06 -0.66 -13.84
C GLY A 76 -5.08 -1.77 -12.77
N HIS A 77 -4.03 -2.59 -12.67
CA HIS A 77 -3.90 -3.63 -11.66
C HIS A 77 -3.29 -3.05 -10.38
N LEU A 78 -3.75 -3.51 -9.24
CA LEU A 78 -3.15 -3.17 -7.96
C LEU A 78 -1.83 -3.93 -7.78
N VAL A 79 -0.79 -3.23 -7.36
CA VAL A 79 0.53 -3.79 -7.08
C VAL A 79 0.89 -3.50 -5.63
N PHE A 80 0.98 -4.57 -4.82
CA PHE A 80 1.62 -4.51 -3.50
C PHE A 80 3.07 -4.94 -3.66
N SER A 81 4.03 -4.05 -3.34
CA SER A 81 5.45 -4.30 -3.52
C SER A 81 6.28 -3.92 -2.32
N TYR A 82 7.29 -4.75 -2.02
CA TYR A 82 8.28 -4.47 -0.99
C TYR A 82 9.65 -5.04 -1.36
N GLU A 83 10.69 -4.33 -0.94
CA GLU A 83 12.11 -4.69 -1.04
C GLU A 83 12.68 -4.76 0.38
N LEU A 84 13.45 -5.83 0.66
CA LEU A 84 14.07 -6.10 1.96
C LEU A 84 15.59 -6.34 1.84
N GLY A 85 16.20 -5.93 0.71
CA GLY A 85 17.60 -6.14 0.36
C GLY A 85 17.90 -7.37 -0.53
N GLY A 86 16.86 -8.07 -0.99
CA GLY A 86 16.96 -9.29 -1.82
C GLY A 86 16.48 -9.14 -3.26
N GLY A 87 15.92 -7.98 -3.61
CA GLY A 87 15.17 -7.76 -4.84
C GLY A 87 13.69 -7.52 -4.55
N ALA A 88 13.13 -6.49 -5.21
CA ALA A 88 11.73 -6.14 -5.12
C ALA A 88 10.82 -7.34 -5.43
N SER A 89 9.81 -7.51 -4.58
CA SER A 89 8.79 -8.54 -4.75
C SER A 89 7.43 -7.88 -4.94
N HIS A 90 6.56 -8.54 -5.71
CA HIS A 90 5.29 -7.97 -6.16
C HIS A 90 4.16 -8.99 -6.03
N LEU A 91 3.07 -8.57 -5.39
CA LEU A 91 1.78 -9.23 -5.44
C LEU A 91 0.86 -8.35 -6.29
N ILE A 92 0.38 -8.89 -7.41
CA ILE A 92 -0.37 -8.14 -8.43
C ILE A 92 -1.78 -8.71 -8.52
N SER A 93 -2.78 -7.84 -8.54
CA SER A 93 -4.17 -8.26 -8.75
C SER A 93 -4.36 -8.90 -10.12
N ALA A 94 -5.22 -9.92 -10.21
CA ALA A 94 -5.57 -10.52 -11.50
C ALA A 94 -6.50 -9.63 -12.33
N GLU A 95 -7.40 -8.94 -11.65
CA GLU A 95 -8.36 -8.01 -12.26
C GLU A 95 -7.88 -6.57 -12.08
N VAL A 96 -8.31 -5.70 -13.00
CA VAL A 96 -8.12 -4.26 -12.89
C VAL A 96 -9.09 -3.64 -11.88
N VAL A 97 -8.67 -2.56 -11.22
CA VAL A 97 -9.40 -1.88 -10.14
C VAL A 97 -9.61 -0.38 -10.42
N ASN A 98 -9.38 0.05 -11.66
CA ASN A 98 -9.50 1.44 -12.10
C ASN A 98 -10.82 1.70 -12.87
N ASP A 99 -11.92 1.12 -12.39
CA ASP A 99 -13.24 1.18 -13.04
C ASP A 99 -14.15 2.32 -12.51
N ASP A 100 -13.56 3.25 -11.75
CA ASP A 100 -14.22 4.35 -11.02
C ASP A 100 -15.29 3.89 -10.00
N LYS A 101 -15.24 2.62 -9.55
CA LYS A 101 -15.98 2.13 -8.39
C LYS A 101 -15.11 2.09 -7.14
N GLU A 102 -15.77 2.08 -5.99
CA GLU A 102 -15.08 1.91 -4.70
C GLU A 102 -14.64 0.45 -4.54
N HIS A 103 -13.37 0.26 -4.22
CA HIS A 103 -12.78 -1.02 -3.85
C HIS A 103 -12.23 -0.96 -2.43
N GLN A 104 -12.36 -2.07 -1.69
CA GLN A 104 -11.73 -2.25 -0.40
C GLN A 104 -10.40 -2.99 -0.57
N LEU A 105 -9.32 -2.40 -0.06
CA LEU A 105 -8.01 -3.02 -0.03
C LEU A 105 -7.65 -3.44 1.39
N GLN A 106 -7.11 -4.65 1.51
CA GLN A 106 -6.44 -5.12 2.71
C GLN A 106 -5.10 -5.76 2.34
N ILE A 107 -4.03 -5.32 3.00
CA ILE A 107 -2.73 -5.96 2.91
C ILE A 107 -2.26 -6.42 4.28
N TRP A 108 -1.48 -7.49 4.28
CA TRP A 108 -0.74 -7.96 5.46
C TRP A 108 0.67 -8.30 5.05
N ARG A 109 1.61 -8.07 5.97
CA ARG A 109 2.98 -8.55 5.86
C ARG A 109 3.42 -9.10 7.20
N LYS A 110 4.03 -10.28 7.19
CA LYS A 110 4.76 -10.83 8.33
C LYS A 110 6.13 -11.30 7.84
N GLY A 111 7.16 -10.55 8.20
CA GLY A 111 8.51 -10.79 7.71
C GLY A 111 8.55 -10.79 6.19
N ARG A 112 8.89 -11.95 5.60
CA ARG A 112 8.96 -12.13 4.15
C ARG A 112 7.62 -12.46 3.51
N GLU A 113 6.59 -12.83 4.27
CA GLU A 113 5.30 -13.23 3.71
C GLU A 113 4.41 -12.01 3.54
N GLY A 114 3.78 -11.89 2.37
CA GLY A 114 2.83 -10.85 2.04
C GLY A 114 1.50 -11.44 1.60
N LYS A 115 0.43 -10.71 1.89
CA LYS A 115 -0.93 -11.05 1.49
C LYS A 115 -1.65 -9.79 1.02
N LEU A 116 -2.36 -9.91 -0.09
CA LEU A 116 -3.19 -8.87 -0.71
C LEU A 116 -4.62 -9.42 -0.87
N ILE A 117 -5.62 -8.69 -0.39
CA ILE A 117 -7.04 -8.95 -0.63
C ILE A 117 -7.67 -7.67 -1.18
N ILE A 118 -8.48 -7.84 -2.23
CA ILE A 118 -9.29 -6.79 -2.84
C ILE A 118 -10.74 -7.23 -2.74
N ASP A 119 -11.59 -6.35 -2.19
CA ASP A 119 -12.99 -6.59 -1.87
C ASP A 119 -13.15 -7.89 -1.05
N ASP A 120 -14.13 -8.73 -1.40
CA ASP A 120 -14.33 -10.07 -0.82
C ASP A 120 -13.64 -11.17 -1.65
N GLY A 121 -12.61 -10.79 -2.44
CA GLY A 121 -11.88 -11.67 -3.33
C GLY A 121 -10.97 -12.67 -2.63
N ALA A 122 -10.49 -13.65 -3.39
CA ALA A 122 -9.51 -14.62 -2.90
C ALA A 122 -8.17 -13.92 -2.57
N PRO A 123 -7.47 -14.34 -1.49
CA PRO A 123 -6.19 -13.75 -1.13
C PRO A 123 -5.10 -14.09 -2.15
N ILE A 124 -4.35 -13.08 -2.56
CA ILE A 124 -3.11 -13.22 -3.30
C ILE A 124 -1.99 -13.26 -2.26
N ILE A 125 -1.20 -14.32 -2.27
CA ILE A 125 -0.15 -14.57 -1.28
C ILE A 125 1.18 -14.72 -2.01
N GLY A 126 2.23 -14.16 -1.44
CA GLY A 126 3.58 -14.24 -1.99
C GLY A 126 4.62 -14.02 -0.91
N SER A 127 5.89 -14.18 -1.26
CA SER A 127 6.99 -13.93 -0.34
C SER A 127 8.15 -13.25 -1.04
N SER A 128 8.87 -12.37 -0.33
CA SER A 128 10.06 -11.76 -0.88
C SER A 128 11.19 -12.75 -1.12
N PHE A 129 12.06 -12.45 -2.07
CA PHE A 129 13.28 -13.22 -2.31
C PHE A 129 14.34 -13.02 -1.21
N GLY A 130 15.32 -13.91 -1.16
CA GLY A 130 16.44 -13.83 -0.20
C GLY A 130 16.10 -14.39 1.19
N ILE A 131 16.83 -13.94 2.21
CA ILE A 131 16.67 -14.41 3.61
C ILE A 131 16.31 -13.29 4.59
N VAL A 132 16.40 -12.03 4.15
CA VAL A 132 16.10 -10.87 4.99
C VAL A 132 14.58 -10.72 5.11
N ALA A 133 14.10 -10.55 6.33
CA ALA A 133 12.68 -10.45 6.65
C ALA A 133 12.29 -9.10 7.27
N MET A 134 13.28 -8.33 7.74
CA MET A 134 13.05 -7.01 8.31
C MET A 134 12.91 -5.98 7.19
N LEU A 135 12.00 -5.02 7.39
CA LEU A 135 11.90 -3.84 6.54
C LEU A 135 12.57 -2.69 7.29
N ASN A 136 13.69 -2.20 6.78
CA ASN A 136 14.50 -1.16 7.43
C ASN A 136 14.29 0.18 6.75
N VAL A 137 13.30 0.93 7.21
CA VAL A 137 12.95 2.25 6.68
C VAL A 137 12.97 3.27 7.80
N ASP A 138 13.50 4.46 7.50
CA ASP A 138 13.58 5.59 8.46
C ASP A 138 12.69 6.78 8.02
N GLY A 139 11.96 6.63 6.91
CA GLY A 139 11.09 7.67 6.35
C GLY A 139 9.65 7.57 6.81
N ASP A 140 8.98 8.72 6.74
CA ASP A 140 7.54 8.87 6.91
C ASP A 140 6.72 8.09 5.86
N VAL A 141 5.44 7.94 6.14
CA VAL A 141 4.47 7.28 5.26
C VAL A 141 3.79 8.31 4.36
N TYR A 142 3.73 8.03 3.06
CA TYR A 142 3.11 8.88 2.05
C TYR A 142 1.88 8.19 1.47
N ILE A 143 0.76 8.91 1.39
CA ILE A 143 -0.49 8.44 0.76
C ILE A 143 -0.97 9.48 -0.25
N GLY A 144 -1.22 9.06 -1.51
CA GLY A 144 -1.82 9.91 -2.54
C GLY A 144 -1.33 9.70 -3.96
#